data_AF-A0AAD8JVH9-F1
#
_entry.id   AF-A0AAD8JVH9-F1
#
_cell.length_a   1.000
_cell.length_b   1.000
_cell.length_c   1.000
_cell.angle_alpha   90.00
_cell.angle_beta   90.00
_cell.angle_gamma   90.00
#
_symmetry.space_group_name_H-M   'P 1'
#
loop_
_entity.id
_entity.type
_entity.pdbx_description
1 polymer ?
#
loop_
_entity_poly.entity_id
_entity_poly.type
_entity_poly.pdbx_seq_one_letter_code
_entity_poly.pdbx_strand_id
1 'polypeptide(L)'
;MELSSPLKPPSSNLFHRTHDHLTFSSSISPFPIKTHFQNLKFRKPISANLKISSAIDSQQKQDQEQELPQNSPQRLLKELSQRKKFIPPNKRLPPKRFILKPPLDDAKLAQRFLNSPQLSLKQFPLLSSCLPSMKFNNADKTWIDEYLLEAKQALGYPLEPSENYGDDNPAKQFDTLLYLAFGHPHCERTNARHVRSGHSRLGFLGQYVLEMALAEFFLQRYPRESPGPMRERVYALIGKRFLPKWVKAASLHNLIFQYDDMDKLVRKEREPPVKSVFWALFGAIYLCFGMPEVYRVLFEVFGMDPEDEECQPKLRRQLEDVDYVSAEFEGRKLSWQEVAAYKPPEDALFAHPRLFRACVPPGMHRFRGNIWDYDSRPQVMNTLGYPLQVKDRIPEITNARNIELGLGLQLAFLHPSKYKFEHPRFCFERLEYVGQKIQDLVMAERLLIKHIDAPGTWLQEKHRRLLMNKFCGKYLREKHLHRFIIYSEEVQDSYEHNRRLRNPATTSVQQAIHGLSYTVYGKPDVRRLMFEVFDFEQTQPKAV
;
A
#
# COMPACT_ATOMS: atom_id res chain seq x y z
N MET A 1 -67.96 16.79 -19.28
CA MET A 1 -67.96 15.98 -20.51
C MET A 1 -66.78 15.04 -20.39
N GLU A 2 -66.96 13.86 -19.78
CA GLU A 2 -67.55 12.67 -20.42
C GLU A 2 -66.69 12.22 -21.61
N LEU A 3 -66.28 10.97 -21.81
CA LEU A 3 -66.61 9.68 -21.21
C LEU A 3 -65.66 8.66 -21.87
N SER A 4 -64.95 7.86 -21.05
CA SER A 4 -64.94 6.37 -21.12
C SER A 4 -64.64 5.63 -22.45
N SER A 5 -63.52 4.87 -22.48
CA SER A 5 -63.37 3.38 -22.59
C SER A 5 -64.41 2.53 -23.36
N PRO A 6 -64.25 1.19 -23.49
CA PRO A 6 -63.11 0.29 -23.78
C PRO A 6 -63.46 -0.78 -24.86
N LEU A 7 -62.52 -1.64 -25.28
CA LEU A 7 -62.86 -3.00 -25.75
C LEU A 7 -61.75 -4.00 -25.39
N LYS A 8 -62.19 -5.19 -24.97
CA LYS A 8 -61.47 -6.30 -24.30
C LYS A 8 -61.57 -7.58 -25.20
N PRO A 9 -61.07 -8.78 -24.82
CA PRO A 9 -60.22 -9.67 -25.63
C PRO A 9 -60.90 -11.02 -25.99
N PRO A 10 -60.12 -12.05 -26.43
CA PRO A 10 -60.37 -13.45 -26.04
C PRO A 10 -59.09 -14.13 -25.46
N SER A 11 -59.11 -14.71 -24.24
CA SER A 11 -59.42 -16.13 -23.88
C SER A 11 -58.40 -17.14 -24.43
N SER A 12 -57.86 -18.15 -23.74
CA SER A 12 -58.10 -18.83 -22.45
C SER A 12 -56.99 -19.92 -22.33
N ASN A 13 -56.45 -20.30 -21.16
CA ASN A 13 -56.93 -21.37 -20.25
C ASN A 13 -55.86 -21.50 -19.14
N LEU A 14 -56.20 -21.31 -17.86
CA LEU A 14 -56.68 -22.31 -16.91
C LEU A 14 -55.60 -23.33 -16.47
N PHE A 15 -55.01 -23.09 -15.30
CA PHE A 15 -55.09 -24.04 -14.17
C PHE A 15 -55.19 -23.28 -12.83
N HIS A 16 -56.39 -23.42 -12.24
CA HIS A 16 -56.71 -23.36 -10.81
C HIS A 16 -55.67 -24.13 -9.96
N ARG A 17 -55.36 -23.85 -8.70
CA ARG A 17 -56.11 -23.55 -7.45
C ARG A 17 -54.99 -23.48 -6.37
N THR A 18 -54.98 -22.77 -5.24
CA THR A 18 -55.98 -22.22 -4.32
C THR A 18 -55.29 -21.14 -3.47
N HIS A 19 -55.97 -20.01 -3.27
CA HIS A 19 -55.78 -19.13 -2.13
C HIS A 19 -56.49 -19.70 -0.90
N ASP A 20 -56.00 -19.39 0.30
CA ASP A 20 -56.73 -18.67 1.36
C ASP A 20 -55.71 -18.33 2.48
N HIS A 21 -55.40 -17.04 2.71
CA HIS A 21 -56.10 -16.09 3.59
C HIS A 21 -56.09 -16.49 5.07
N LEU A 22 -55.20 -15.85 5.84
CA LEU A 22 -55.43 -15.05 7.08
C LEU A 22 -54.57 -15.71 8.18
N THR A 23 -53.89 -15.06 9.12
CA THR A 23 -54.16 -13.84 9.89
C THR A 23 -52.90 -13.47 10.68
N PHE A 24 -52.80 -12.22 11.10
CA PHE A 24 -51.84 -11.68 12.06
C PHE A 24 -51.77 -12.50 13.37
N SER A 25 -50.57 -12.76 13.89
CA SER A 25 -50.33 -12.76 15.33
C SER A 25 -48.88 -12.46 15.67
N SER A 26 -48.73 -11.41 16.48
CA SER A 26 -47.55 -11.02 17.24
C SER A 26 -47.03 -12.16 18.12
N SER A 27 -45.76 -12.52 17.94
CA SER A 27 -45.00 -13.22 18.98
C SER A 27 -43.60 -12.62 19.07
N ILE A 28 -43.49 -11.66 19.98
CA ILE A 28 -42.23 -11.28 20.62
C ILE A 28 -41.73 -12.54 21.33
N SER A 29 -40.58 -13.07 20.91
CA SER A 29 -39.80 -14.01 21.73
C SER A 29 -38.38 -13.45 21.89
N PRO A 30 -37.90 -13.24 23.13
CA PRO A 30 -36.60 -12.67 23.40
C PRO A 30 -35.57 -13.80 23.43
N PHE A 31 -34.65 -13.84 22.46
CA PHE A 31 -33.47 -14.70 22.59
C PHE A 31 -32.40 -14.00 23.42
N PRO A 32 -31.93 -14.60 24.54
CA PRO A 32 -30.98 -13.97 25.42
C PRO A 32 -29.56 -14.08 24.85
N ILE A 33 -28.97 -12.94 24.51
CA ILE A 33 -27.52 -12.84 24.30
C ILE A 33 -26.86 -12.92 25.68
N LYS A 34 -26.54 -14.13 26.14
CA LYS A 34 -25.62 -14.34 27.26
C LYS A 34 -24.20 -14.07 26.78
N THR A 35 -23.66 -12.92 27.16
CA THR A 35 -22.24 -12.57 27.06
C THR A 35 -21.42 -13.39 28.07
N HIS A 36 -21.04 -14.61 27.71
CA HIS A 36 -20.04 -15.35 28.49
C HIS A 36 -18.64 -14.84 28.10
N PHE A 37 -18.11 -13.90 28.90
CA PHE A 37 -16.67 -13.61 28.92
C PHE A 37 -15.94 -14.86 29.43
N GLN A 38 -15.28 -15.61 28.55
CA GLN A 38 -14.25 -16.57 28.94
C GLN A 38 -12.87 -15.95 28.65
N ASN A 39 -12.12 -15.72 29.72
CA ASN A 39 -10.72 -15.31 29.71
C ASN A 39 -9.85 -16.38 29.05
N LEU A 40 -9.49 -16.19 27.79
CA LEU A 40 -8.43 -16.97 27.14
C LEU A 40 -7.05 -16.42 27.55
N LYS A 41 -6.40 -17.12 28.48
CA LYS A 41 -4.99 -16.92 28.84
C LYS A 41 -4.09 -17.25 27.65
N PHE A 42 -3.30 -16.28 27.20
CA PHE A 42 -2.24 -16.44 26.21
C PHE A 42 -1.18 -17.45 26.69
N ARG A 43 -1.03 -18.57 25.98
CA ARG A 43 0.14 -19.47 26.10
C ARG A 43 1.31 -18.92 25.26
N LYS A 44 2.49 -18.82 25.86
CA LYS A 44 3.77 -18.47 25.20
C LYS A 44 4.23 -19.65 24.31
N PRO A 45 4.85 -19.41 23.15
CA PRO A 45 5.43 -20.48 22.34
C PRO A 45 6.77 -20.94 22.93
N ILE A 46 6.90 -22.26 23.09
CA ILE A 46 8.13 -22.94 23.51
C ILE A 46 8.99 -23.17 22.25
N SER A 47 10.19 -22.58 22.24
CA SER A 47 11.23 -22.86 21.24
C SER A 47 11.93 -24.19 21.56
N ALA A 48 12.11 -25.02 20.53
CA ALA A 48 12.75 -26.32 20.61
C ALA A 48 14.27 -26.23 20.89
N ASN A 49 14.67 -26.91 21.96
CA ASN A 49 15.87 -27.74 22.16
C ASN A 49 17.17 -27.34 21.44
N LEU A 50 18.01 -26.60 22.17
CA LEU A 50 19.46 -26.69 22.07
C LEU A 50 19.92 -28.04 22.65
N LYS A 51 20.58 -28.85 21.83
CA LYS A 51 21.36 -30.02 22.25
C LYS A 51 22.53 -29.55 23.13
N ILE A 52 22.58 -30.02 24.37
CA ILE A 52 23.82 -30.06 25.16
C ILE A 52 24.08 -31.54 25.44
N SER A 53 25.21 -32.00 24.92
CA SER A 53 25.81 -33.29 25.18
C SER A 53 26.23 -33.38 26.65
N SER A 54 25.67 -34.33 27.41
CA SER A 54 26.29 -34.82 28.63
C SER A 54 26.68 -36.27 28.41
N ALA A 55 27.98 -36.47 28.19
CA ALA A 55 28.60 -37.78 28.21
C ALA A 55 28.43 -38.41 29.60
N ILE A 56 27.91 -39.63 29.59
CA ILE A 56 28.41 -40.82 30.30
C ILE A 56 29.35 -40.50 31.47
N ASP A 57 28.85 -40.73 32.68
CA ASP A 57 29.50 -41.69 33.60
C ASP A 57 28.54 -42.09 34.72
N SER A 58 27.92 -43.24 34.51
CA SER A 58 27.29 -44.03 35.53
C SER A 58 28.39 -44.77 36.31
N GLN A 59 28.62 -44.39 37.58
CA GLN A 59 28.97 -45.34 38.64
C GLN A 59 28.98 -44.68 40.03
N GLN A 60 28.34 -45.37 40.97
CA GLN A 60 28.53 -45.31 42.43
C GLN A 60 28.03 -44.06 43.18
N LYS A 61 26.80 -44.16 43.69
CA LYS A 61 26.52 -44.15 45.14
C LYS A 61 25.03 -44.46 45.37
N GLN A 62 24.78 -45.70 45.76
CA GLN A 62 23.64 -46.04 46.60
C GLN A 62 23.85 -45.34 47.93
N ASP A 63 22.88 -44.52 48.36
CA ASP A 63 22.53 -44.37 49.77
C ASP A 63 21.10 -43.85 49.86
N GLN A 64 20.35 -44.44 50.78
CA GLN A 64 18.93 -44.24 51.04
C GLN A 64 18.64 -42.80 51.47
N GLU A 65 17.72 -42.09 50.80
CA GLU A 65 17.03 -40.95 51.40
C GLU A 65 15.53 -41.20 51.37
N GLN A 66 14.96 -41.49 52.54
CA GLN A 66 13.52 -41.46 52.81
C GLN A 66 12.98 -40.07 52.43
N GLU A 67 11.98 -40.03 51.55
CA GLU A 67 11.32 -38.79 51.16
C GLU A 67 10.61 -38.16 52.36
N LEU A 68 11.18 -37.07 52.90
CA LEU A 68 10.52 -36.24 53.90
C LEU A 68 9.24 -35.63 53.31
N PRO A 69 8.12 -35.63 54.04
CA PRO A 69 6.85 -35.08 53.56
C PRO A 69 6.97 -33.60 53.17
N GLN A 70 6.21 -33.20 52.14
CA GLN A 70 6.32 -31.91 51.43
C GLN A 70 6.29 -30.68 52.33
N ASN A 71 5.70 -30.76 53.53
CA ASN A 71 5.52 -29.63 54.45
C ASN A 71 6.46 -29.65 55.68
N SER A 72 7.55 -30.43 55.66
CA SER A 72 8.49 -30.46 56.79
C SER A 72 9.47 -29.26 56.79
N PRO A 73 9.67 -28.58 57.93
CA PRO A 73 10.59 -27.43 58.02
C PRO A 73 12.06 -27.80 57.77
N GLN A 74 12.45 -29.06 57.99
CA GLN A 74 13.79 -29.56 57.70
C GLN A 74 14.09 -29.64 56.19
N ARG A 75 13.09 -29.91 55.36
CA ARG A 75 13.23 -29.90 53.89
C ARG A 75 13.43 -28.47 53.36
N LEU A 76 12.71 -27.49 53.91
CA LEU A 76 12.88 -26.08 53.58
C LEU A 76 14.28 -25.56 53.95
N LEU A 77 14.82 -25.99 55.09
CA LEU A 77 16.20 -25.66 55.49
C LEU A 77 17.24 -26.32 54.56
N LYS A 78 17.00 -27.55 54.11
CA LYS A 78 17.85 -28.25 53.12
C LYS A 78 17.80 -27.53 51.77
N GLU A 79 16.64 -27.09 51.29
CA GLU A 79 16.50 -26.29 50.06
C GLU A 79 17.14 -24.90 50.17
N LEU A 80 16.99 -24.19 51.30
CA LEU A 80 17.62 -22.89 51.53
C LEU A 80 19.15 -23.01 51.62
N SER A 81 19.67 -24.10 52.19
CA SER A 81 21.11 -24.38 52.22
C SER A 81 21.67 -24.73 50.84
N GLN A 82 20.89 -25.40 49.98
CA GLN A 82 21.24 -25.65 48.58
C GLN A 82 21.18 -24.36 47.74
N ARG A 83 20.23 -23.45 48.00
CA ARG A 83 20.18 -22.11 47.37
C ARG A 83 21.36 -21.23 47.79
N LYS A 84 21.87 -21.34 49.02
CA LYS A 84 23.09 -20.63 49.47
C LYS A 84 24.37 -21.12 48.77
N LYS A 85 24.40 -22.38 48.28
CA LYS A 85 25.54 -22.91 47.51
C LYS A 85 25.52 -22.46 46.04
N PHE A 86 24.39 -21.96 45.54
CA PHE A 86 24.29 -21.41 44.18
C PHE A 86 24.57 -19.90 44.20
N ILE A 87 25.83 -19.54 44.45
CA ILE A 87 26.33 -18.21 44.15
C ILE A 87 26.54 -18.19 42.63
N PRO A 88 25.82 -17.35 41.85
CA PRO A 88 26.09 -17.25 40.43
C PRO A 88 27.57 -16.85 40.27
N PRO A 89 28.34 -17.49 39.38
CA PRO A 89 29.73 -17.09 39.18
C PRO A 89 29.73 -15.61 38.86
N ASN A 90 30.58 -14.85 39.59
CA ASN A 90 30.79 -13.42 39.39
C ASN A 90 30.56 -13.07 37.92
N LYS A 91 29.48 -12.34 37.63
CA LYS A 91 29.27 -11.76 36.31
C LYS A 91 30.46 -10.84 36.09
N ARG A 92 31.53 -11.37 35.48
CA ARG A 92 32.42 -10.56 34.66
C ARG A 92 31.45 -9.84 33.74
N LEU A 93 31.27 -8.54 33.98
CA LEU A 93 30.54 -7.68 33.06
C LEU A 93 31.07 -8.06 31.68
N PRO A 94 30.22 -8.47 30.72
CA PRO A 94 30.71 -8.74 29.39
C PRO A 94 31.56 -7.53 29.00
N PRO A 95 32.76 -7.71 28.43
CA PRO A 95 33.59 -6.57 28.06
C PRO A 95 32.68 -5.61 27.32
N LYS A 96 32.74 -4.30 27.66
CA LYS A 96 31.94 -3.24 27.03
C LYS A 96 32.20 -3.32 25.53
N ARG A 97 31.49 -4.21 24.82
CA ARG A 97 31.35 -4.18 23.39
C ARG A 97 30.51 -2.95 23.21
N PHE A 98 31.17 -1.87 22.84
CA PHE A 98 30.50 -0.70 22.32
C PHE A 98 29.41 -1.23 21.37
N ILE A 99 28.14 -1.01 21.74
CA ILE A 99 26.98 -1.44 20.94
C ILE A 99 27.07 -0.83 19.54
N LEU A 100 27.80 0.29 19.45
CA LEU A 100 28.22 0.94 18.23
C LEU A 100 29.64 0.48 17.90
N LYS A 101 29.85 0.01 16.67
CA LYS A 101 31.22 -0.12 16.13
C LYS A 101 31.92 1.23 16.32
N PRO A 102 33.21 1.27 16.68
CA PRO A 102 33.96 2.53 16.73
C PRO A 102 33.71 3.29 15.42
N PRO A 103 33.58 4.63 15.46
CA PRO A 103 33.37 5.42 14.26
C PRO A 103 34.43 5.04 13.24
N LEU A 104 33.99 4.81 12.00
CA LEU A 104 34.91 4.55 10.90
C LEU A 104 35.89 5.72 10.84
N ASP A 105 37.17 5.41 10.73
CA ASP A 105 38.22 6.37 10.41
C ASP A 105 37.77 7.25 9.23
N ASP A 106 37.84 8.57 9.39
CA ASP A 106 37.25 9.54 8.45
C ASP A 106 37.79 9.36 7.03
N ALA A 107 39.07 8.96 6.90
CA ALA A 107 39.67 8.63 5.61
C ALA A 107 39.03 7.38 4.96
N LYS A 108 38.76 6.34 5.75
CA LYS A 108 38.08 5.12 5.27
C LYS A 108 36.63 5.37 4.95
N LEU A 109 35.97 6.27 5.68
CA LEU A 109 34.60 6.69 5.41
C LEU A 109 34.52 7.49 4.10
N ALA A 110 35.43 8.46 3.90
CA ALA A 110 35.52 9.23 2.66
C ALA A 110 35.78 8.33 1.44
N GLN A 111 36.71 7.38 1.56
CA GLN A 111 36.94 6.38 0.51
C GLN A 111 35.71 5.50 0.23
N ARG A 112 34.93 5.15 1.25
CA ARG A 112 33.67 4.41 1.04
C ARG A 112 32.65 5.24 0.28
N PHE A 113 32.54 6.54 0.58
CA PHE A 113 31.62 7.42 -0.13
C PHE A 113 32.01 7.59 -1.60
N LEU A 114 33.29 7.84 -1.89
CA LEU A 114 33.80 7.98 -3.26
C LEU A 114 33.61 6.68 -4.08
N ASN A 115 33.72 5.52 -3.42
CA ASN A 115 33.58 4.23 -4.08
C ASN A 115 32.15 3.67 -4.11
N SER A 116 31.18 4.35 -3.49
CA SER A 116 29.81 3.83 -3.36
C SER A 116 29.01 4.06 -4.64
N PRO A 117 28.50 3.00 -5.30
CA PRO A 117 27.58 3.15 -6.42
C PRO A 117 26.34 3.97 -6.04
N GLN A 118 25.90 3.84 -4.79
CA GLN A 118 24.73 4.53 -4.23
C GLN A 118 24.85 6.07 -4.22
N LEU A 119 26.06 6.62 -4.24
CA LEU A 119 26.31 8.07 -4.24
C LEU A 119 26.90 8.57 -5.57
N SER A 120 27.04 7.69 -6.55
CA SER A 120 27.67 8.02 -7.84
C SER A 120 26.76 8.88 -8.73
N LEU A 121 25.44 8.68 -8.66
CA LEU A 121 24.48 9.35 -9.54
C LEU A 121 23.86 10.58 -8.87
N LYS A 122 24.23 11.77 -9.35
CA LYS A 122 23.66 13.04 -8.87
C LYS A 122 22.34 13.40 -9.56
N GLN A 123 22.14 12.97 -10.80
CA GLN A 123 20.94 13.31 -11.59
C GLN A 123 19.68 12.57 -11.13
N PHE A 124 19.82 11.34 -10.63
CA PHE A 124 18.70 10.49 -10.23
C PHE A 124 18.78 10.11 -8.73
N PRO A 125 18.49 11.02 -7.80
CA PRO A 125 18.68 10.78 -6.37
C PRO A 125 17.86 9.59 -5.85
N LEU A 126 16.63 9.39 -6.35
CA LEU A 126 15.79 8.26 -5.96
C LEU A 126 16.39 6.93 -6.43
N LEU A 127 16.78 6.83 -7.70
CA LEU A 127 17.41 5.63 -8.26
C LEU A 127 18.73 5.34 -7.54
N SER A 128 19.56 6.37 -7.36
CA SER A 128 20.84 6.25 -6.65
C SER A 128 20.65 5.64 -5.26
N SER A 129 19.58 6.03 -4.56
CA SER A 129 19.31 5.54 -3.22
C SER A 129 19.01 4.03 -3.18
N CYS A 130 18.61 3.40 -4.29
CA CYS A 130 18.31 1.97 -4.37
C CYS A 130 19.49 1.12 -4.88
N LEU A 131 20.57 1.75 -5.36
CA LEU A 131 21.81 1.07 -5.75
C LEU A 131 22.53 0.47 -4.53
N PRO A 132 23.40 -0.53 -4.75
CA PRO A 132 24.12 -1.15 -3.64
C PRO A 132 25.15 -0.16 -3.08
N SER A 133 25.33 -0.19 -1.76
CA SER A 133 26.31 0.68 -1.09
C SER A 133 27.77 0.30 -1.38
N MET A 134 28.01 -0.90 -1.91
CA MET A 134 29.31 -1.44 -2.30
C MET A 134 29.24 -2.10 -3.67
N LYS A 135 30.38 -2.21 -4.36
CA LYS A 135 30.51 -2.94 -5.61
C LYS A 135 30.28 -4.45 -5.40
N PHE A 136 29.80 -5.10 -6.45
CA PHE A 136 29.55 -6.53 -6.49
C PHE A 136 30.83 -7.36 -6.39
N ASN A 137 30.74 -8.47 -5.65
CA ASN A 137 31.80 -9.46 -5.51
C ASN A 137 31.86 -10.37 -6.76
N ASN A 138 32.90 -11.19 -6.87
CA ASN A 138 33.02 -12.13 -8.00
C ASN A 138 31.83 -13.09 -8.11
N ALA A 139 31.32 -13.60 -6.97
CA ALA A 139 30.14 -14.47 -6.95
C ALA A 139 28.84 -13.78 -7.40
N ASP A 140 28.78 -12.46 -7.24
CA ASP A 140 27.64 -11.67 -7.69
C ASP A 140 27.71 -11.49 -9.21
N LYS A 141 28.92 -11.23 -9.74
CA LYS A 141 29.20 -11.12 -11.18
C LYS A 141 28.94 -12.43 -11.92
N THR A 142 29.40 -13.57 -11.40
CA THR A 142 29.16 -14.87 -12.05
C THR A 142 27.67 -15.15 -12.24
N TRP A 143 26.83 -14.78 -11.26
CA TRP A 143 25.38 -14.93 -11.43
C TRP A 143 24.81 -13.97 -12.46
N ILE A 144 25.31 -12.74 -12.49
CA ILE A 144 24.90 -11.76 -13.51
C ILE A 144 25.21 -12.33 -14.89
N ASP A 145 26.38 -12.93 -15.07
CA ASP A 145 26.79 -13.53 -16.34
C ASP A 145 25.93 -14.77 -16.70
N GLU A 146 25.54 -15.59 -15.72
CA GLU A 146 24.80 -16.84 -15.95
C GLU A 146 23.28 -16.65 -16.12
N TYR A 147 22.64 -15.81 -15.30
CA TYR A 147 21.18 -15.81 -15.14
C TYR A 147 20.49 -14.50 -15.57
N LEU A 148 21.24 -13.41 -15.76
CA LEU A 148 20.64 -12.13 -16.14
C LEU A 148 19.98 -12.21 -17.51
N LEU A 149 20.56 -12.96 -18.45
CA LEU A 149 20.00 -13.14 -19.79
C LEU A 149 18.65 -13.86 -19.73
N GLU A 150 18.53 -14.91 -18.92
CA GLU A 150 17.26 -15.61 -18.69
C GLU A 150 16.19 -14.66 -18.14
N ALA A 151 16.56 -13.84 -17.15
CA ALA A 151 15.66 -12.84 -16.58
C ALA A 151 15.21 -11.80 -17.62
N LYS A 152 16.14 -11.26 -18.42
CA LYS A 152 15.84 -10.30 -19.49
C LYS A 152 14.95 -10.90 -20.56
N GLN A 153 15.24 -12.12 -20.99
CA GLN A 153 14.45 -12.84 -21.99
C GLN A 153 13.03 -13.08 -21.50
N ALA A 154 12.86 -13.56 -20.26
CA ALA A 154 11.55 -13.77 -19.66
C ALA A 154 10.72 -12.48 -19.54
N LEU A 155 11.38 -11.34 -19.29
CA LEU A 155 10.74 -10.04 -19.16
C LEU A 155 10.57 -9.28 -20.49
N GLY A 156 11.11 -9.81 -21.59
CA GLY A 156 11.06 -9.19 -22.92
C GLY A 156 11.97 -7.97 -23.08
N TYR A 157 13.11 -7.92 -22.39
CA TYR A 157 14.10 -6.83 -22.54
C TYR A 157 15.24 -7.21 -23.50
N PRO A 158 15.93 -6.22 -24.10
CA PRO A 158 17.12 -6.46 -24.90
C PRO A 158 18.20 -7.20 -24.11
N LEU A 159 18.82 -8.20 -24.74
CA LEU A 159 19.86 -9.03 -24.12
C LEU A 159 21.20 -8.30 -23.95
N GLU A 160 21.38 -7.19 -24.67
CA GLU A 160 22.60 -6.38 -24.55
C GLU A 160 22.79 -5.83 -23.13
N PRO A 161 24.05 -5.61 -22.70
CA PRO A 161 24.34 -4.97 -21.43
C PRO A 161 23.73 -3.57 -21.35
N SER A 162 23.09 -3.27 -20.22
CA SER A 162 22.54 -1.94 -19.97
C SER A 162 23.60 -0.84 -19.85
N GLU A 163 24.87 -1.21 -19.67
CA GLU A 163 26.01 -0.28 -19.67
C GLU A 163 26.15 0.51 -20.98
N ASN A 164 25.59 0.00 -22.08
CA ASN A 164 25.58 0.65 -23.40
C ASN A 164 24.71 1.93 -23.43
N TYR A 165 23.78 2.10 -22.49
CA TYR A 165 22.99 3.32 -22.39
C TYR A 165 23.82 4.49 -21.87
N GLY A 166 23.51 5.71 -22.33
CA GLY A 166 24.16 6.95 -21.85
C GLY A 166 23.94 7.19 -20.35
N ASP A 167 24.83 7.98 -19.73
CA ASP A 167 24.79 8.29 -18.29
C ASP A 167 23.49 9.00 -17.86
N ASP A 168 22.85 9.72 -18.79
CA ASP A 168 21.59 10.42 -18.57
C ASP A 168 20.36 9.48 -18.59
N ASN A 169 20.53 8.20 -18.93
CA ASN A 169 19.43 7.24 -18.99
C ASN A 169 19.40 6.35 -17.73
N PRO A 170 18.32 6.39 -16.92
CA PRO A 170 18.21 5.54 -15.72
C PRO A 170 18.25 4.04 -16.04
N ALA A 171 17.89 3.63 -17.27
CA ALA A 171 17.98 2.26 -17.74
C ALA A 171 19.41 1.69 -17.71
N LYS A 172 20.44 2.54 -17.68
CA LYS A 172 21.84 2.11 -17.52
C LYS A 172 22.08 1.24 -16.28
N GLN A 173 21.29 1.45 -15.23
CA GLN A 173 21.42 0.71 -13.97
C GLN A 173 20.50 -0.51 -13.90
N PHE A 174 19.78 -0.83 -14.98
CA PHE A 174 18.75 -1.85 -14.96
C PHE A 174 19.29 -3.23 -14.59
N ASP A 175 20.45 -3.63 -15.12
CA ASP A 175 21.05 -4.95 -14.84
C ASP A 175 21.43 -5.09 -13.36
N THR A 176 21.98 -4.03 -12.80
CA THR A 176 22.32 -3.94 -11.37
C THR A 176 21.07 -4.07 -10.50
N LEU A 177 20.00 -3.34 -10.83
CA LEU A 177 18.76 -3.37 -10.06
C LEU A 177 17.99 -4.69 -10.24
N LEU A 178 18.06 -5.29 -11.43
CA LEU A 178 17.44 -6.58 -11.72
C LEU A 178 18.14 -7.69 -10.92
N TYR A 179 19.46 -7.70 -10.88
CA TYR A 179 20.23 -8.58 -9.98
C TYR A 179 19.79 -8.43 -8.52
N LEU A 180 19.72 -7.19 -8.02
CA LEU A 180 19.28 -6.91 -6.66
C LEU A 180 17.84 -7.39 -6.40
N ALA A 181 16.95 -7.33 -7.39
CA ALA A 181 15.58 -7.79 -7.26
C ALA A 181 15.48 -9.30 -6.95
N PHE A 182 16.38 -10.12 -7.49
CA PHE A 182 16.44 -11.56 -7.18
C PHE A 182 17.25 -11.90 -5.91
N GLY A 183 17.97 -10.94 -5.33
CA GLY A 183 18.80 -11.11 -4.12
C GLY A 183 18.03 -11.20 -2.78
N HIS A 184 16.95 -11.98 -2.72
CA HIS A 184 16.07 -12.04 -1.54
C HIS A 184 16.71 -12.73 -0.31
N PRO A 185 16.30 -12.42 0.93
CA PRO A 185 16.94 -12.94 2.15
C PRO A 185 16.86 -14.46 2.36
N HIS A 186 15.92 -15.12 1.68
CA HIS A 186 15.74 -16.57 1.72
C HIS A 186 16.60 -17.30 0.67
N CYS A 187 17.34 -16.57 -0.17
CA CYS A 187 18.27 -17.14 -1.13
C CYS A 187 19.57 -17.50 -0.39
N GLU A 188 19.91 -18.78 -0.33
CA GLU A 188 21.13 -19.26 0.35
C GLU A 188 22.41 -18.67 -0.26
N ARG A 189 22.38 -18.32 -1.55
CA ARG A 189 23.49 -17.85 -2.35
C ARG A 189 24.03 -16.48 -1.93
N THR A 190 23.17 -15.59 -1.44
CA THR A 190 23.52 -14.15 -1.31
C THR A 190 23.38 -13.63 0.11
N ASN A 191 24.38 -13.92 0.94
CA ASN A 191 24.45 -13.41 2.32
C ASN A 191 24.99 -11.98 2.45
N ALA A 192 25.47 -11.40 1.33
CA ALA A 192 26.03 -10.05 1.29
C ALA A 192 25.01 -9.02 1.80
N ARG A 193 25.43 -8.20 2.79
CA ARG A 193 24.53 -7.23 3.44
C ARG A 193 24.03 -6.16 2.47
N HIS A 194 24.87 -5.69 1.55
CA HIS A 194 24.50 -4.64 0.60
C HIS A 194 23.46 -5.15 -0.43
N VAL A 195 23.55 -6.42 -0.86
CA VAL A 195 22.55 -7.03 -1.75
C VAL A 195 21.20 -7.17 -1.06
N ARG A 196 21.17 -7.76 0.14
CA ARG A 196 19.92 -7.88 0.93
C ARG A 196 19.30 -6.52 1.22
N SER A 197 20.12 -5.51 1.49
CA SER A 197 19.62 -4.15 1.69
C SER A 197 19.03 -3.57 0.41
N GLY A 198 19.74 -3.68 -0.73
CA GLY A 198 19.26 -3.22 -2.04
C GLY A 198 17.94 -3.87 -2.42
N HIS A 199 17.86 -5.21 -2.32
CA HIS A 199 16.63 -5.99 -2.52
C HIS A 199 15.48 -5.47 -1.67
N SER A 200 15.70 -5.33 -0.35
CA SER A 200 14.65 -4.86 0.57
C SER A 200 14.16 -3.45 0.25
N ARG A 201 15.05 -2.56 -0.21
CA ARG A 201 14.71 -1.17 -0.59
C ARG A 201 13.89 -1.12 -1.87
N LEU A 202 14.27 -1.93 -2.87
CA LEU A 202 13.48 -2.11 -4.08
C LEU A 202 12.09 -2.68 -3.77
N GLY A 203 12.01 -3.72 -2.93
CA GLY A 203 10.74 -4.31 -2.51
C GLY A 203 9.85 -3.35 -1.74
N PHE A 204 10.44 -2.48 -0.90
CA PHE A 204 9.71 -1.42 -0.20
C PHE A 204 9.07 -0.43 -1.19
N LEU A 205 9.80 0.05 -2.20
CA LEU A 205 9.25 0.95 -3.22
C LEU A 205 8.20 0.25 -4.08
N GLY A 206 8.55 -0.93 -4.60
CA GLY A 206 7.76 -1.62 -5.61
C GLY A 206 6.38 -2.07 -5.11
N GLN A 207 6.21 -2.32 -3.80
CA GLN A 207 4.89 -2.53 -3.23
C GLN A 207 3.93 -1.36 -3.54
N TYR A 208 4.35 -0.13 -3.27
CA TYR A 208 3.49 1.05 -3.45
C TYR A 208 3.33 1.42 -4.92
N VAL A 209 4.34 1.17 -5.74
CA VAL A 209 4.25 1.30 -7.21
C VAL A 209 3.15 0.40 -7.75
N LEU A 210 3.14 -0.88 -7.38
CA LEU A 210 2.14 -1.86 -7.81
C LEU A 210 0.72 -1.47 -7.37
N GLU A 211 0.57 -1.09 -6.10
CA GLU A 211 -0.73 -0.68 -5.57
C GLU A 211 -1.24 0.59 -6.24
N MET A 212 -0.36 1.54 -6.58
CA MET A 212 -0.72 2.75 -7.33
C MET A 212 -1.12 2.42 -8.77
N ALA A 213 -0.31 1.65 -9.49
CA ALA A 213 -0.56 1.30 -10.89
C ALA A 213 -1.93 0.62 -11.05
N LEU A 214 -2.22 -0.38 -10.22
CA LEU A 214 -3.51 -1.09 -10.27
C LEU A 214 -4.68 -0.22 -9.81
N ALA A 215 -4.49 0.68 -8.85
CA ALA A 215 -5.55 1.62 -8.45
C ALA A 215 -5.94 2.56 -9.60
N GLU A 216 -4.95 3.16 -10.28
CA GLU A 216 -5.20 4.02 -11.45
C GLU A 216 -5.89 3.26 -12.58
N PHE A 217 -5.44 2.04 -12.85
CA PHE A 217 -6.01 1.19 -13.90
C PHE A 217 -7.48 0.85 -13.60
N PHE A 218 -7.78 0.34 -12.40
CA PHE A 218 -9.13 -0.09 -12.07
C PHE A 218 -10.13 1.06 -11.91
N LEU A 219 -9.68 2.24 -11.47
CA LEU A 219 -10.55 3.41 -11.41
C LEU A 219 -11.00 3.85 -12.80
N GLN A 220 -10.10 3.81 -13.78
CA GLN A 220 -10.38 4.17 -15.16
C GLN A 220 -11.18 3.07 -15.89
N ARG A 221 -10.89 1.80 -15.61
CA ARG A 221 -11.60 0.65 -16.22
C ARG A 221 -13.02 0.48 -15.70
N TYR A 222 -13.25 0.75 -14.40
CA TYR A 222 -14.55 0.63 -13.75
C TYR A 222 -14.98 1.97 -13.12
N PRO A 223 -15.37 2.97 -13.93
CA PRO A 223 -15.73 4.30 -13.44
C PRO A 223 -16.96 4.31 -12.52
N ARG A 224 -17.84 3.30 -12.64
CA ARG A 224 -19.10 3.18 -11.88
C ARG A 224 -18.97 2.36 -10.60
N GLU A 225 -17.94 1.50 -10.49
CA GLU A 225 -17.75 0.69 -9.28
C GLU A 225 -17.24 1.54 -8.12
N SER A 226 -17.58 1.16 -6.88
CA SER A 226 -16.99 1.80 -5.70
C SER A 226 -15.54 1.31 -5.48
N PRO A 227 -14.71 2.04 -4.70
CA PRO A 227 -13.34 1.61 -4.41
C PRO A 227 -13.21 0.29 -3.64
N GLY A 228 -14.28 -0.17 -2.98
CA GLY A 228 -14.28 -1.44 -2.23
C GLY A 228 -13.99 -2.66 -3.12
N PRO A 229 -14.85 -2.95 -4.11
CA PRO A 229 -14.60 -3.95 -5.15
C PRO A 229 -13.21 -3.85 -5.81
N MET A 230 -12.76 -2.64 -6.14
CA MET A 230 -11.44 -2.43 -6.74
C MET A 230 -10.30 -2.92 -5.85
N ARG A 231 -10.36 -2.61 -4.55
CA ARG A 231 -9.36 -3.10 -3.58
C ARG A 231 -9.31 -4.62 -3.48
N GLU A 232 -10.45 -5.29 -3.65
CA GLU A 232 -10.49 -6.76 -3.68
C GLU A 232 -9.84 -7.31 -4.94
N ARG A 233 -10.11 -6.73 -6.12
CA ARG A 233 -9.46 -7.10 -7.38
C ARG A 233 -7.93 -6.96 -7.28
N VAL A 234 -7.45 -5.82 -6.75
CA VAL A 234 -6.03 -5.61 -6.50
C VAL A 234 -5.47 -6.69 -5.57
N TYR A 235 -6.11 -6.93 -4.42
CA TYR A 235 -5.64 -7.94 -3.47
C TYR A 235 -5.65 -9.36 -4.06
N ALA A 236 -6.59 -9.68 -4.95
CA ALA A 236 -6.62 -10.97 -5.61
C ALA A 236 -5.51 -11.11 -6.66
N LEU A 237 -5.19 -10.06 -7.42
CA LEU A 237 -4.10 -10.12 -8.42
C LEU A 237 -2.71 -10.20 -7.77
N ILE A 238 -2.40 -9.28 -6.85
CA ILE A 238 -1.06 -9.15 -6.26
C ILE A 238 -0.95 -9.76 -4.86
N GLY A 239 -1.98 -10.48 -4.42
CA GLY A 239 -2.00 -11.17 -3.13
C GLY A 239 -0.97 -12.29 -3.10
N LYS A 240 -0.32 -12.47 -1.94
CA LYS A 240 0.74 -13.48 -1.73
C LYS A 240 0.36 -14.91 -2.18
N ARG A 241 -0.94 -15.23 -2.20
CA ARG A 241 -1.48 -16.52 -2.64
C ARG A 241 -1.38 -16.72 -4.15
N PHE A 242 -1.55 -15.64 -4.92
CA PHE A 242 -1.67 -15.67 -6.37
C PHE A 242 -0.33 -15.37 -7.07
N LEU A 243 0.58 -14.65 -6.41
CA LEU A 243 1.89 -14.34 -6.99
C LEU A 243 2.69 -15.56 -7.51
N PRO A 244 2.68 -16.75 -6.86
CA PRO A 244 3.33 -17.93 -7.42
C PRO A 244 2.78 -18.36 -8.79
N LYS A 245 1.46 -18.23 -9.03
CA LYS A 245 0.80 -18.51 -10.32
C LYS A 245 1.42 -17.63 -11.41
N TRP A 246 1.52 -16.33 -11.14
CA TRP A 246 2.03 -15.34 -12.10
C TRP A 246 3.54 -15.49 -12.34
N VAL A 247 4.33 -15.71 -11.30
CA VAL A 247 5.78 -15.94 -11.44
C VAL A 247 6.08 -17.20 -12.25
N LYS A 248 5.26 -18.25 -12.10
CA LYS A 248 5.36 -19.44 -12.92
C LYS A 248 4.97 -19.17 -14.37
N ALA A 249 3.90 -18.40 -14.61
CA ALA A 249 3.47 -18.00 -15.95
C ALA A 249 4.54 -17.19 -16.71
N ALA A 250 5.29 -16.34 -15.99
CA ALA A 250 6.42 -15.59 -16.54
C ALA A 250 7.74 -16.39 -16.61
N SER A 251 7.74 -17.69 -16.28
CA SER A 251 8.94 -18.55 -16.24
C SER A 251 10.08 -18.04 -15.34
N LEU A 252 9.79 -17.21 -14.32
CA LEU A 252 10.80 -16.65 -13.42
C LEU A 252 11.04 -17.49 -12.15
N HIS A 253 10.30 -18.57 -11.98
CA HIS A 253 10.32 -19.39 -10.76
C HIS A 253 11.69 -20.02 -10.48
N ASN A 254 12.41 -20.46 -11.52
CA ASN A 254 13.76 -21.04 -11.39
C ASN A 254 14.81 -20.03 -10.90
N LEU A 255 14.62 -18.75 -11.23
CA LEU A 255 15.51 -17.67 -10.76
C LEU A 255 15.30 -17.36 -9.27
N ILE A 256 14.08 -17.58 -8.76
CA ILE A 256 13.75 -17.41 -7.33
C ILE A 256 14.16 -18.66 -6.55
N PHE A 257 13.86 -19.84 -7.07
CA PHE A 257 14.16 -21.14 -6.46
C PHE A 257 15.04 -21.95 -7.41
N GLN A 258 16.36 -21.87 -7.22
CA GLN A 258 17.32 -22.51 -8.12
C GLN A 258 17.36 -24.04 -7.98
N TYR A 259 17.28 -24.53 -6.75
CA TYR A 259 17.41 -25.96 -6.43
C TYR A 259 16.07 -26.62 -6.09
N ASP A 260 15.09 -25.83 -5.66
CA ASP A 260 13.80 -26.32 -5.20
C ASP A 260 12.73 -26.17 -6.27
N ASP A 261 11.94 -27.21 -6.44
CA ASP A 261 10.71 -27.13 -7.22
C ASP A 261 9.64 -26.35 -6.45
N MET A 262 9.26 -25.19 -6.99
CA MET A 262 8.30 -24.28 -6.37
C MET A 262 6.96 -24.96 -6.02
N ASP A 263 6.53 -25.97 -6.77
CA ASP A 263 5.26 -26.65 -6.50
C ASP A 263 5.33 -27.59 -5.30
N LYS A 264 6.52 -28.12 -4.99
CA LYS A 264 6.77 -29.02 -3.85
C LYS A 264 6.98 -28.25 -2.54
N LEU A 265 7.33 -26.97 -2.62
CA LEU A 265 7.56 -26.13 -1.45
C LEU A 265 6.29 -25.90 -0.63
N VAL A 266 6.47 -25.89 0.69
CA VAL A 266 5.38 -25.55 1.61
C VAL A 266 5.00 -24.08 1.39
N ARG A 267 3.69 -23.80 1.45
CA ARG A 267 3.13 -22.46 1.26
C ARG A 267 3.87 -21.35 2.04
N LYS A 268 4.29 -21.62 3.28
CA LYS A 268 5.00 -20.66 4.14
C LYS A 268 6.40 -20.31 3.64
N GLU A 269 7.06 -21.23 2.94
CA GLU A 269 8.39 -21.06 2.37
C GLU A 269 8.31 -20.49 0.95
N ARG A 270 7.25 -20.85 0.20
CA ARG A 270 7.02 -20.40 -1.17
C ARG A 270 6.55 -18.95 -1.28
N GLU A 271 5.50 -18.57 -0.56
CA GLU A 271 4.84 -17.26 -0.76
C GLU A 271 5.73 -16.05 -0.44
N PRO A 272 6.52 -16.03 0.67
CA PRO A 272 7.29 -14.85 1.04
C PRO A 272 8.43 -14.48 0.07
N PRO A 273 9.30 -15.41 -0.39
CA PRO A 273 10.32 -15.12 -1.39
C PRO A 273 9.74 -14.59 -2.70
N VAL A 274 8.73 -15.29 -3.24
CA VAL A 274 8.02 -14.89 -4.47
C VAL A 274 7.49 -13.47 -4.35
N LYS A 275 6.82 -13.16 -3.24
CA LYS A 275 6.30 -11.82 -2.97
C LYS A 275 7.40 -10.76 -2.90
N SER A 276 8.49 -11.07 -2.22
CA SER A 276 9.61 -10.14 -2.04
C SER A 276 10.29 -9.82 -3.36
N VAL A 277 10.55 -10.83 -4.20
CA VAL A 277 11.12 -10.66 -5.55
C VAL A 277 10.16 -9.93 -6.46
N PHE A 278 8.88 -10.30 -6.47
CA PHE A 278 7.87 -9.63 -7.29
C PHE A 278 7.80 -8.13 -6.98
N TRP A 279 7.75 -7.76 -5.70
CA TRP A 279 7.80 -6.35 -5.31
C TRP A 279 9.12 -5.67 -5.72
N ALA A 280 10.27 -6.30 -5.47
CA ALA A 280 11.56 -5.70 -5.82
C ALA A 280 11.73 -5.50 -7.33
N LEU A 281 11.24 -6.43 -8.14
CA LEU A 281 11.25 -6.35 -9.59
C LEU A 281 10.51 -5.11 -10.10
N PHE A 282 9.29 -4.88 -9.62
CA PHE A 282 8.52 -3.69 -10.02
C PHE A 282 9.09 -2.39 -9.45
N GLY A 283 9.81 -2.45 -8.33
CA GLY A 283 10.62 -1.33 -7.86
C GLY A 283 11.74 -0.97 -8.84
N ALA A 284 12.45 -1.96 -9.37
CA ALA A 284 13.51 -1.76 -10.36
C ALA A 284 12.96 -1.22 -11.69
N ILE A 285 11.88 -1.82 -12.21
CA ILE A 285 11.24 -1.41 -13.47
C ILE A 285 10.76 0.04 -13.38
N TYR A 286 10.10 0.41 -12.28
CA TYR A 286 9.61 1.78 -12.09
C TYR A 286 10.74 2.82 -12.06
N LEU A 287 11.87 2.50 -11.42
CA LEU A 287 13.02 3.41 -11.36
C LEU A 287 13.69 3.61 -12.72
N CYS A 288 13.74 2.56 -13.55
CA CYS A 288 14.39 2.62 -14.86
C CYS A 288 13.49 3.15 -15.97
N PHE A 289 12.21 2.78 -15.99
CA PHE A 289 11.32 2.98 -17.15
C PHE A 289 9.99 3.68 -16.81
N GLY A 290 9.65 3.85 -15.53
CA GLY A 290 8.43 4.51 -15.08
C GLY A 290 7.16 3.63 -15.13
N MET A 291 5.99 4.25 -14.93
CA MET A 291 4.69 3.55 -14.84
C MET A 291 4.22 2.84 -16.12
N PRO A 292 4.43 3.37 -17.35
CA PRO A 292 4.00 2.66 -18.56
C PRO A 292 4.58 1.24 -18.67
N GLU A 293 5.85 1.09 -18.29
CA GLU A 293 6.52 -0.21 -18.31
C GLU A 293 6.01 -1.16 -17.21
N VAL A 294 5.61 -0.61 -16.06
CA VAL A 294 4.94 -1.39 -15.00
C VAL A 294 3.67 -2.02 -15.53
N TYR A 295 2.86 -1.30 -16.32
CA TYR A 295 1.66 -1.86 -16.95
C TYR A 295 1.98 -2.95 -17.96
N ARG A 296 2.96 -2.71 -18.84
CA ARG A 296 3.41 -3.70 -19.83
C ARG A 296 3.82 -5.00 -19.14
N VAL A 297 4.70 -4.92 -18.16
CA VAL A 297 5.19 -6.12 -17.47
C VAL A 297 4.06 -6.80 -16.70
N LEU A 298 3.18 -6.07 -16.01
CA LEU A 298 2.04 -6.68 -15.29
C LEU A 298 1.10 -7.49 -16.20
N PHE A 299 0.71 -6.93 -17.33
CA PHE A 299 -0.37 -7.49 -18.13
C PHE A 299 0.11 -8.30 -19.33
N GLU A 300 1.23 -7.93 -19.94
CA GLU A 300 1.79 -8.63 -21.11
C GLU A 300 2.72 -9.77 -20.68
N VAL A 301 3.67 -9.49 -19.79
CA VAL A 301 4.69 -10.48 -19.39
C VAL A 301 4.13 -11.46 -18.36
N PHE A 302 3.55 -10.95 -17.29
CA PHE A 302 2.95 -11.81 -16.26
C PHE A 302 1.57 -12.36 -16.66
N GLY A 303 0.98 -11.84 -17.74
CA GLY A 303 -0.31 -12.32 -18.26
C GLY A 303 -1.46 -12.16 -17.27
N MET A 304 -1.41 -11.16 -16.38
CA MET A 304 -2.46 -10.95 -15.40
C MET A 304 -3.77 -10.58 -16.09
N ASP A 305 -4.82 -11.35 -15.86
CA ASP A 305 -6.15 -11.04 -16.39
C ASP A 305 -6.98 -10.27 -15.35
N PRO A 306 -7.34 -8.99 -15.60
CA PRO A 306 -8.24 -8.23 -14.73
C PRO A 306 -9.63 -8.84 -14.58
N GLU A 307 -10.05 -9.69 -15.51
CA GLU A 307 -11.36 -10.32 -15.54
C GLU A 307 -11.37 -11.76 -15.01
N ASP A 308 -10.22 -12.30 -14.56
CA ASP A 308 -10.12 -13.65 -13.96
C ASP A 308 -11.19 -13.84 -12.86
N GLU A 309 -11.94 -14.94 -12.94
CA GLU A 309 -13.02 -15.27 -11.99
C GLU A 309 -12.53 -15.30 -10.54
N GLU A 310 -11.30 -15.78 -10.31
CA GLU A 310 -10.68 -15.83 -8.98
C GLU A 310 -10.40 -14.44 -8.41
N CYS A 311 -10.34 -13.43 -9.29
CA CYS A 311 -10.03 -12.05 -8.95
C CYS A 311 -11.26 -11.14 -8.90
N GLN A 312 -12.45 -11.67 -9.19
CA GLN A 312 -13.69 -10.90 -9.12
C GLN A 312 -14.04 -10.55 -7.66
N PRO A 313 -14.48 -9.32 -7.40
CA PRO A 313 -14.90 -8.89 -6.08
C PRO A 313 -16.17 -9.64 -5.68
N LYS A 314 -16.41 -9.74 -4.37
CA LYS A 314 -17.67 -10.33 -3.88
C LYS A 314 -18.85 -9.50 -4.37
N LEU A 315 -19.88 -10.17 -4.88
CA LEU A 315 -21.12 -9.51 -5.28
C LEU A 315 -21.72 -8.80 -4.06
N ARG A 316 -22.02 -7.51 -4.24
CA ARG A 316 -22.64 -6.66 -3.23
C ARG A 316 -23.87 -6.03 -3.84
N ARG A 317 -24.84 -5.68 -3.00
CA ARG A 317 -25.92 -4.79 -3.40
C ARG A 317 -25.28 -3.44 -3.75
N GLN A 318 -25.20 -3.14 -5.04
CA GLN A 318 -24.79 -1.84 -5.54
C GLN A 318 -26.04 -0.98 -5.72
N LEU A 319 -25.90 0.31 -5.45
CA LEU A 319 -26.90 1.29 -5.85
C LEU A 319 -26.78 1.49 -7.36
N GLU A 320 -27.91 1.69 -8.02
CA GLU A 320 -27.92 1.99 -9.44
C GLU A 320 -27.30 3.38 -9.66
N ASP A 321 -26.27 3.44 -10.50
CA ASP A 321 -25.61 4.69 -10.87
C ASP A 321 -26.28 5.26 -12.12
N VAL A 322 -27.29 6.12 -11.88
CA VAL A 322 -28.08 6.80 -12.93
C VAL A 322 -27.30 7.93 -13.61
N ASP A 323 -26.18 8.37 -13.01
CA ASP A 323 -25.39 9.48 -13.55
C ASP A 323 -24.58 9.07 -14.80
N TYR A 324 -24.41 10.01 -15.72
CA TYR A 324 -23.59 9.81 -16.91
C TYR A 324 -22.11 9.57 -16.55
N VAL A 325 -21.39 8.83 -17.39
CA VAL A 325 -19.92 8.79 -17.37
C VAL A 325 -19.41 9.66 -18.51
N SER A 326 -18.13 10.02 -18.48
CA SER A 326 -17.52 10.63 -19.68
C SER A 326 -17.64 9.66 -20.86
N ALA A 327 -17.85 10.19 -22.07
CA ALA A 327 -18.02 9.39 -23.28
C ALA A 327 -16.90 8.36 -23.49
N GLU A 328 -15.67 8.68 -23.05
CA GLU A 328 -14.50 7.78 -23.09
C GLU A 328 -14.68 6.48 -22.28
N PHE A 329 -15.57 6.46 -21.28
CA PHE A 329 -15.84 5.28 -20.46
C PHE A 329 -17.22 4.67 -20.70
N GLU A 330 -18.01 5.25 -21.61
CA GLU A 330 -19.37 4.78 -21.88
C GLU A 330 -19.34 3.56 -22.79
N GLY A 331 -19.96 2.46 -22.35
CA GLY A 331 -20.06 1.22 -23.14
C GLY A 331 -18.76 0.45 -23.39
N ARG A 332 -17.61 0.92 -22.88
CA ARG A 332 -16.30 0.30 -23.13
C ARG A 332 -15.42 0.23 -21.88
N LYS A 333 -14.84 -0.94 -21.61
CA LYS A 333 -13.78 -1.13 -20.60
C LYS A 333 -12.42 -0.82 -21.23
N LEU A 334 -11.71 0.17 -20.71
CA LEU A 334 -10.37 0.52 -21.19
C LEU A 334 -9.37 -0.63 -21.01
N SER A 335 -8.56 -0.88 -22.04
CA SER A 335 -7.44 -1.82 -21.94
C SER A 335 -6.24 -1.20 -21.20
N TRP A 336 -5.32 -2.03 -20.73
CA TRP A 336 -4.12 -1.52 -20.07
C TRP A 336 -3.22 -0.75 -21.05
N GLN A 337 -3.18 -1.13 -22.32
CA GLN A 337 -2.43 -0.42 -23.36
C GLN A 337 -2.98 1.00 -23.55
N GLU A 338 -4.30 1.15 -23.53
CA GLU A 338 -4.94 2.46 -23.66
C GLU A 338 -4.68 3.37 -22.46
N VAL A 339 -4.54 2.79 -21.27
CA VAL A 339 -4.16 3.53 -20.06
C VAL A 339 -2.67 3.90 -20.11
N ALA A 340 -1.79 2.95 -20.46
CA ALA A 340 -0.34 3.15 -20.49
C ALA A 340 0.13 4.10 -21.60
N ALA A 341 -0.49 4.03 -22.79
CA ALA A 341 -0.15 4.87 -23.94
C ALA A 341 -0.82 6.25 -23.89
N TYR A 342 -1.68 6.50 -22.90
CA TYR A 342 -2.40 7.77 -22.82
C TYR A 342 -1.45 8.94 -22.60
N LYS A 343 -1.40 9.83 -23.58
CA LYS A 343 -0.77 11.13 -23.46
C LYS A 343 -1.87 12.19 -23.39
N PRO A 344 -1.92 13.01 -22.32
CA PRO A 344 -2.85 14.11 -22.27
C PRO A 344 -2.56 15.09 -23.44
N PRO A 345 -3.58 15.70 -24.04
CA PRO A 345 -3.40 16.78 -25.01
C PRO A 345 -2.51 17.92 -24.48
N GLU A 346 -1.85 18.67 -25.36
CA GLU A 346 -0.98 19.78 -24.94
C GLU A 346 -1.73 20.90 -24.20
N ASP A 347 -3.02 21.06 -24.51
CA ASP A 347 -3.97 21.98 -23.90
C ASP A 347 -4.75 21.36 -22.72
N ALA A 348 -4.35 20.17 -22.25
CA ALA A 348 -5.01 19.51 -21.15
C ALA A 348 -5.00 20.37 -19.87
N LEU A 349 -6.19 20.55 -19.31
CA LEU A 349 -6.39 21.26 -18.05
C LEU A 349 -5.68 20.59 -16.87
N PHE A 350 -5.48 19.27 -16.91
CA PHE A 350 -5.03 18.48 -15.77
C PHE A 350 -3.82 17.62 -16.13
N ALA A 351 -3.01 17.28 -15.13
CA ALA A 351 -1.92 16.31 -15.26
C ALA A 351 -2.43 14.91 -15.64
N HIS A 352 -3.52 14.46 -15.01
CA HIS A 352 -4.12 13.15 -15.27
C HIS A 352 -5.63 13.27 -15.56
N PRO A 353 -6.02 13.78 -16.75
CA PRO A 353 -7.41 14.15 -17.04
C PRO A 353 -8.37 12.95 -17.08
N ARG A 354 -7.94 11.78 -17.59
CA ARG A 354 -8.76 10.56 -17.54
C ARG A 354 -9.00 10.10 -16.12
N LEU A 355 -7.95 10.06 -15.29
CA LEU A 355 -8.09 9.68 -13.88
C LEU A 355 -8.97 10.69 -13.12
N PHE A 356 -8.83 11.99 -13.39
CA PHE A 356 -9.71 13.02 -12.86
C PHE A 356 -11.18 12.73 -13.20
N ARG A 357 -11.51 12.50 -14.48
CA ARG A 357 -12.88 12.18 -14.93
C ARG A 357 -13.40 10.84 -14.40
N ALA A 358 -12.51 9.90 -14.11
CA ALA A 358 -12.86 8.65 -13.46
C ALA A 358 -13.21 8.87 -11.99
N CYS A 359 -12.58 9.81 -11.29
CA CYS A 359 -12.81 10.09 -9.87
C CYS A 359 -13.91 11.12 -9.61
N VAL A 360 -14.01 12.15 -10.45
CA VAL A 360 -14.96 13.26 -10.35
C VAL A 360 -16.10 13.04 -11.35
N PRO A 361 -17.33 12.77 -10.87
CA PRO A 361 -18.45 12.50 -11.75
C PRO A 361 -18.86 13.76 -12.55
N PRO A 362 -19.37 13.61 -13.79
CA PRO A 362 -19.95 14.74 -14.50
C PRO A 362 -21.20 15.23 -13.78
N GLY A 363 -21.55 16.51 -13.98
CA GLY A 363 -22.68 17.13 -13.28
C GLY A 363 -22.30 17.84 -11.98
N MET A 364 -21.04 17.82 -11.56
CA MET A 364 -20.58 18.58 -10.39
C MET A 364 -20.79 20.09 -10.52
N HIS A 365 -20.89 20.61 -11.75
CA HIS A 365 -21.26 22.01 -12.01
C HIS A 365 -22.64 22.39 -11.46
N ARG A 366 -23.55 21.42 -11.26
CA ARG A 366 -24.88 21.65 -10.66
C ARG A 366 -24.81 22.17 -9.22
N PHE A 367 -23.67 21.97 -8.54
CA PHE A 367 -23.45 22.43 -7.17
C PHE A 367 -22.68 23.75 -7.10
N ARG A 368 -22.42 24.41 -8.23
CA ARG A 368 -21.81 25.76 -8.25
C ARG A 368 -22.76 26.77 -7.62
N GLY A 369 -22.17 27.79 -6.99
CA GLY A 369 -22.95 28.87 -6.37
C GLY A 369 -23.72 28.44 -5.12
N ASN A 370 -23.45 27.26 -4.58
CA ASN A 370 -23.96 26.90 -3.27
C ASN A 370 -23.20 27.64 -2.15
N ILE A 371 -23.72 27.58 -0.93
CA ILE A 371 -23.14 28.25 0.24
C ILE A 371 -21.68 27.82 0.46
N TRP A 372 -21.37 26.54 0.24
CA TRP A 372 -20.01 26.04 0.40
C TRP A 372 -19.03 26.65 -0.62
N ASP A 373 -19.47 26.82 -1.87
CA ASP A 373 -18.68 27.40 -2.98
C ASP A 373 -18.38 28.89 -2.77
N TYR A 374 -19.29 29.61 -2.11
CA TYR A 374 -19.12 31.03 -1.77
C TYR A 374 -18.29 31.23 -0.48
N ASP A 375 -18.62 30.54 0.61
CA ASP A 375 -18.01 30.78 1.92
C ASP A 375 -16.78 29.91 2.19
N SER A 376 -16.89 28.60 1.96
CA SER A 376 -15.89 27.61 2.37
C SER A 376 -14.74 27.51 1.36
N ARG A 377 -15.06 27.45 0.05
CA ARG A 377 -14.07 27.25 -1.01
C ARG A 377 -12.93 28.28 -0.96
N PRO A 378 -13.14 29.61 -0.84
CA PRO A 378 -12.04 30.56 -0.78
C PRO A 378 -11.11 30.32 0.41
N GLN A 379 -11.66 29.96 1.57
CA GLN A 379 -10.88 29.67 2.78
C GLN A 379 -10.05 28.39 2.63
N VAL A 380 -10.65 27.34 2.05
CA VAL A 380 -9.96 26.07 1.76
C VAL A 380 -8.84 26.30 0.74
N MET A 381 -9.12 26.99 -0.36
CA MET A 381 -8.13 27.29 -1.39
C MET A 381 -6.96 28.09 -0.83
N ASN A 382 -7.23 29.15 -0.07
CA ASN A 382 -6.19 29.96 0.58
C ASN A 382 -5.35 29.13 1.54
N THR A 383 -5.98 28.29 2.37
CA THR A 383 -5.27 27.43 3.34
C THR A 383 -4.37 26.39 2.66
N LEU A 384 -4.78 25.88 1.50
CA LEU A 384 -4.00 24.93 0.68
C LEU A 384 -2.97 25.61 -0.23
N GLY A 385 -2.95 26.95 -0.28
CA GLY A 385 -2.03 27.74 -1.11
C GLY A 385 -2.41 27.75 -2.59
N TYR A 386 -3.70 27.71 -2.92
CA TYR A 386 -4.23 27.86 -4.28
C TYR A 386 -4.79 29.28 -4.51
N PRO A 387 -4.79 29.79 -5.76
CA PRO A 387 -4.22 29.19 -6.97
C PRO A 387 -2.69 29.13 -6.92
N LEU A 388 -2.09 28.14 -7.59
CA LEU A 388 -0.63 28.07 -7.70
C LEU A 388 -0.10 29.22 -8.56
N GLN A 389 1.13 29.65 -8.31
CA GLN A 389 1.80 30.68 -9.12
C GLN A 389 2.21 30.21 -10.53
N VAL A 390 1.96 28.95 -10.87
CA VAL A 390 2.21 28.39 -12.20
C VAL A 390 1.22 29.03 -13.18
N LYS A 391 1.75 29.87 -14.08
CA LYS A 391 0.96 30.47 -15.16
C LYS A 391 1.12 29.61 -16.40
N ASP A 392 0.00 29.10 -16.91
CA ASP A 392 -0.01 28.50 -18.24
C ASP A 392 0.27 29.57 -19.30
N ARG A 393 0.64 29.14 -20.51
CA ARG A 393 0.79 30.06 -21.65
C ARG A 393 -0.48 30.85 -21.92
N ILE A 394 -1.64 30.25 -21.63
CA ILE A 394 -2.98 30.79 -21.88
C ILE A 394 -3.67 30.97 -20.52
N PRO A 395 -3.95 32.22 -20.07
CA PRO A 395 -4.58 32.50 -18.77
C PRO A 395 -5.93 31.82 -18.57
N GLU A 396 -6.69 31.61 -19.64
CA GLU A 396 -8.00 30.94 -19.63
C GLU A 396 -7.89 29.49 -19.16
N ILE A 397 -6.80 28.79 -19.48
CA ILE A 397 -6.54 27.42 -19.02
C ILE A 397 -6.30 27.41 -17.51
N THR A 398 -5.51 28.37 -17.01
CA THR A 398 -5.27 28.51 -15.57
C THR A 398 -6.58 28.79 -14.83
N ASN A 399 -7.42 29.67 -15.36
CA ASN A 399 -8.72 29.99 -14.78
C ASN A 399 -9.65 28.77 -14.77
N ALA A 400 -9.77 28.06 -15.89
CA ALA A 400 -10.59 26.86 -16.01
C ALA A 400 -10.11 25.75 -15.06
N ARG A 401 -8.79 25.52 -14.95
CA ARG A 401 -8.20 24.56 -14.00
C ARG A 401 -8.56 24.90 -12.56
N ASN A 402 -8.48 26.18 -12.17
CA ASN A 402 -8.81 26.61 -10.82
C ASN A 402 -10.30 26.44 -10.49
N ILE A 403 -11.19 26.65 -11.47
CA ILE A 403 -12.62 26.40 -11.31
C ILE A 403 -12.87 24.91 -11.07
N GLU A 404 -12.28 24.03 -11.88
CA GLU A 404 -12.45 22.58 -11.73
C GLU A 404 -11.78 22.03 -10.47
N LEU A 405 -10.64 22.61 -10.05
CA LEU A 405 -10.04 22.34 -8.75
C LEU A 405 -11.00 22.68 -7.61
N GLY A 406 -11.69 23.83 -7.68
CA GLY A 406 -12.70 24.23 -6.70
C GLY A 406 -13.85 23.22 -6.59
N LEU A 407 -14.36 22.74 -7.72
CA LEU A 407 -15.38 21.68 -7.77
C LEU A 407 -14.87 20.37 -7.18
N GLY A 408 -13.66 19.96 -7.55
CA GLY A 408 -13.03 18.77 -6.99
C GLY A 408 -12.79 18.87 -5.49
N LEU A 409 -12.46 20.07 -4.98
CA LEU A 409 -12.31 20.31 -3.54
C LEU A 409 -13.64 20.11 -2.84
N GLN A 410 -14.73 20.65 -3.36
CA GLN A 410 -16.05 20.43 -2.80
C GLN A 410 -16.38 18.92 -2.70
N LEU A 411 -16.09 18.15 -3.74
CA LEU A 411 -16.25 16.70 -3.73
C LEU A 411 -15.35 16.02 -2.68
N ALA A 412 -14.11 16.47 -2.53
CA ALA A 412 -13.17 15.95 -1.53
C ALA A 412 -13.65 16.18 -0.08
N PHE A 413 -14.46 17.21 0.16
CA PHE A 413 -15.08 17.49 1.46
C PHE A 413 -16.48 16.88 1.62
N LEU A 414 -17.03 16.23 0.59
CA LEU A 414 -18.37 15.66 0.60
C LEU A 414 -18.38 14.25 1.19
N HIS A 415 -18.89 14.12 2.42
CA HIS A 415 -18.93 12.85 3.13
C HIS A 415 -19.95 11.89 2.51
N PRO A 416 -19.67 10.56 2.47
CA PRO A 416 -20.61 9.57 1.93
C PRO A 416 -21.99 9.52 2.60
N SER A 417 -22.16 10.13 3.77
CA SER A 417 -23.48 10.19 4.41
C SER A 417 -24.44 11.19 3.78
N LYS A 418 -23.97 12.18 3.00
CA LYS A 418 -24.82 13.26 2.46
C LYS A 418 -25.65 12.81 1.25
N TYR A 419 -24.98 12.41 0.17
CA TYR A 419 -25.65 12.12 -1.12
C TYR A 419 -25.42 10.70 -1.65
N LYS A 420 -24.64 9.84 -0.98
CA LYS A 420 -24.27 8.53 -1.55
C LYS A 420 -25.47 7.65 -1.91
N PHE A 421 -26.56 7.74 -1.17
CA PHE A 421 -27.76 6.94 -1.42
C PHE A 421 -28.56 7.41 -2.64
N GLU A 422 -28.42 8.68 -3.04
CA GLU A 422 -29.06 9.26 -4.21
C GLU A 422 -28.10 9.23 -5.42
N HIS A 423 -26.85 9.62 -5.20
CA HIS A 423 -25.78 9.75 -6.18
C HIS A 423 -24.52 9.00 -5.68
N PRO A 424 -24.36 7.70 -6.03
CA PRO A 424 -23.31 6.84 -5.46
C PRO A 424 -21.87 7.35 -5.64
N ARG A 425 -21.62 8.15 -6.67
CA ARG A 425 -20.30 8.73 -6.97
C ARG A 425 -20.07 10.11 -6.35
N PHE A 426 -21.08 10.76 -5.79
CA PHE A 426 -20.98 12.13 -5.24
C PHE A 426 -20.49 12.06 -3.80
N CYS A 427 -19.28 11.54 -3.63
CA CYS A 427 -18.55 11.54 -2.37
C CYS A 427 -17.05 11.40 -2.62
N PHE A 428 -16.24 11.66 -1.60
CA PHE A 428 -14.79 11.66 -1.73
C PHE A 428 -14.14 10.29 -1.96
N GLU A 429 -14.85 9.16 -1.84
CA GLU A 429 -14.24 7.81 -1.71
C GLU A 429 -13.27 7.45 -2.85
N ARG A 430 -13.55 7.88 -4.08
CA ARG A 430 -12.69 7.60 -5.24
C ARG A 430 -11.40 8.42 -5.20
N LEU A 431 -11.51 9.70 -4.84
CA LEU A 431 -10.35 10.58 -4.62
C LEU A 431 -9.53 10.14 -3.41
N GLU A 432 -10.19 9.71 -2.33
CA GLU A 432 -9.55 9.13 -1.15
C GLU A 432 -8.71 7.91 -1.54
N TYR A 433 -9.24 7.02 -2.39
CA TYR A 433 -8.52 5.82 -2.78
C TYR A 433 -7.23 6.13 -3.55
N VAL A 434 -7.29 6.98 -4.58
CA VAL A 434 -6.09 7.43 -5.30
C VAL A 434 -5.14 8.17 -4.37
N GLY A 435 -5.70 9.07 -3.55
CA GLY A 435 -5.00 9.89 -2.60
C GLY A 435 -4.19 9.12 -1.58
N GLN A 436 -4.76 8.04 -1.05
CA GLN A 436 -4.05 7.12 -0.18
C GLN A 436 -2.83 6.50 -0.88
N LYS A 437 -3.01 6.01 -2.12
CA LYS A 437 -1.93 5.32 -2.87
C LYS A 437 -0.81 6.26 -3.29
N ILE A 438 -1.15 7.46 -3.73
CA ILE A 438 -0.13 8.43 -4.11
C ILE A 438 0.62 8.97 -2.88
N GLN A 439 -0.08 9.15 -1.75
CA GLN A 439 0.53 9.53 -0.49
C GLN A 439 1.53 8.47 0.00
N ASP A 440 1.17 7.19 -0.12
CA ASP A 440 2.05 6.07 0.22
C ASP A 440 3.31 6.07 -0.66
N LEU A 441 3.16 6.22 -1.98
CA LEU A 441 4.27 6.26 -2.94
C LEU A 441 5.20 7.46 -2.71
N VAL A 442 4.64 8.67 -2.57
CA VAL A 442 5.41 9.91 -2.36
C VAL A 442 6.21 9.86 -1.06
N MET A 443 5.63 9.34 0.02
CA MET A 443 6.35 9.15 1.28
C MET A 443 7.44 8.09 1.15
N ALA A 444 7.20 7.00 0.42
CA ALA A 444 8.20 5.96 0.19
C ALA A 444 9.43 6.50 -0.57
N GLU A 445 9.20 7.27 -1.64
CA GLU A 445 10.27 7.93 -2.41
C GLU A 445 11.09 8.87 -1.51
N ARG A 446 10.43 9.70 -0.69
CA ARG A 446 11.11 10.62 0.22
C ARG A 446 11.94 9.90 1.27
N LEU A 447 11.40 8.84 1.88
CA LEU A 447 12.10 8.07 2.91
C LEU A 447 13.33 7.35 2.34
N LEU A 448 13.27 6.85 1.10
CA LEU A 448 14.41 6.23 0.42
C LEU A 448 15.56 7.22 0.22
N ILE A 449 15.24 8.42 -0.27
CA ILE A 449 16.22 9.50 -0.48
C ILE A 449 16.80 9.98 0.85
N LYS A 450 15.96 10.17 1.88
CA LYS A 450 16.38 10.70 3.18
C LYS A 450 17.22 9.71 3.99
N HIS A 451 16.99 8.41 3.84
CA HIS A 451 17.63 7.36 4.62
C HIS A 451 18.37 6.38 3.70
N ILE A 452 19.47 6.84 3.12
CA ILE A 452 20.29 6.09 2.16
C ILE A 452 20.78 4.76 2.74
N ASP A 453 21.21 4.73 4.00
CA ASP A 453 21.76 3.52 4.64
C ASP A 453 20.74 2.56 5.24
N ALA A 454 19.46 2.95 5.28
CA ALA A 454 18.44 2.15 5.98
C ALA A 454 17.94 0.98 5.12
N PRO A 455 17.75 -0.23 5.70
CA PRO A 455 17.14 -1.34 5.00
C PRO A 455 15.64 -1.06 4.75
N GLY A 456 15.09 -1.64 3.69
CA GLY A 456 13.69 -1.43 3.31
C GLY A 456 12.67 -1.84 4.38
N THR A 457 12.98 -2.86 5.18
CA THR A 457 12.13 -3.27 6.31
C THR A 457 12.01 -2.19 7.39
N TRP A 458 13.09 -1.46 7.66
CA TRP A 458 13.05 -0.32 8.59
C TRP A 458 12.29 0.86 7.98
N LEU A 459 12.47 1.11 6.68
CA LEU A 459 11.72 2.15 5.96
C LEU A 459 10.23 1.87 5.97
N GLN A 460 9.82 0.61 5.81
CA GLN A 460 8.42 0.19 5.86
C GLN A 460 7.78 0.47 7.23
N GLU A 461 8.48 0.17 8.32
CA GLU A 461 7.98 0.47 9.66
C GLU A 461 7.89 1.98 9.90
N LYS A 462 8.89 2.75 9.46
CA LYS A 462 8.87 4.21 9.56
C LYS A 462 7.74 4.83 8.74
N HIS A 463 7.56 4.36 7.51
CA HIS A 463 6.47 4.75 6.61
C HIS A 463 5.10 4.53 7.26
N ARG A 464 4.86 3.31 7.77
CA ARG A 464 3.62 2.97 8.48
C ARG A 464 3.35 3.88 9.67
N ARG A 465 4.37 4.24 10.45
CA ARG A 465 4.22 5.12 11.62
C ARG A 465 3.89 6.56 11.25
N LEU A 466 4.51 7.07 10.18
CA LEU A 466 4.24 8.44 9.70
C LEU A 466 2.85 8.56 9.07
N LEU A 467 2.44 7.55 8.30
CA LEU A 467 1.17 7.54 7.58
C LEU A 467 0.04 6.82 8.34
N MET A 468 0.15 6.63 9.66
CA MET A 468 -0.99 6.07 10.40
C MET A 468 -2.19 7.00 10.28
N ASN A 469 -3.37 6.42 10.05
CA ASN A 469 -4.64 7.16 9.94
C ASN A 469 -4.90 8.13 11.10
N LYS A 470 -4.32 7.90 12.28
CA LYS A 470 -4.44 8.83 13.42
C LYS A 470 -3.74 10.18 13.17
N PHE A 471 -2.60 10.17 12.48
CA PHE A 471 -1.77 11.36 12.24
C PHE A 471 -2.24 12.12 11.01
N CYS A 472 -2.62 11.44 9.93
CA CYS A 472 -3.13 12.08 8.71
C CYS A 472 -4.27 13.07 9.03
N GLY A 473 -5.36 12.61 9.66
CA GLY A 473 -6.46 13.50 10.04
C GLY A 473 -6.07 14.58 11.07
N LYS A 474 -4.97 14.44 11.81
CA LYS A 474 -4.48 15.48 12.73
C LYS A 474 -4.04 16.72 11.96
N TYR A 475 -3.29 16.56 10.87
CA TYR A 475 -2.80 17.67 10.07
C TYR A 475 -3.94 18.47 9.43
N LEU A 476 -4.99 17.78 8.95
CA LEU A 476 -6.20 18.45 8.46
C LEU A 476 -6.87 19.29 9.56
N ARG A 477 -6.90 18.78 10.79
CA ARG A 477 -7.49 19.49 11.93
C ARG A 477 -6.65 20.68 12.39
N GLU A 478 -5.33 20.56 12.38
CA GLU A 478 -4.41 21.66 12.70
C GLU A 478 -4.51 22.82 11.72
N LYS A 479 -4.89 22.55 10.47
CA LYS A 479 -5.22 23.58 9.47
C LYS A 479 -6.67 24.06 9.53
N HIS A 480 -7.43 23.64 10.55
CA HIS A 480 -8.86 23.95 10.72
C HIS A 480 -9.77 23.54 9.53
N LEU A 481 -9.28 22.74 8.60
CA LEU A 481 -10.03 22.34 7.40
C LEU A 481 -11.17 21.37 7.70
N HIS A 482 -11.08 20.62 8.80
CA HIS A 482 -12.14 19.69 9.23
C HIS A 482 -13.53 20.31 9.41
N ARG A 483 -13.63 21.63 9.57
CA ARG A 483 -14.90 22.35 9.72
C ARG A 483 -15.69 22.45 8.41
N PHE A 484 -15.02 22.27 7.27
CA PHE A 484 -15.64 22.39 5.95
C PHE A 484 -16.16 21.05 5.41
N ILE A 485 -16.10 19.98 6.21
CA ILE A 485 -16.61 18.65 5.81
C ILE A 485 -18.14 18.70 5.79
N ILE A 486 -18.72 18.26 4.67
CA ILE A 486 -20.16 18.27 4.46
C ILE A 486 -20.72 16.90 4.88
N TYR A 487 -21.42 16.87 6.00
CA TYR A 487 -22.16 15.70 6.51
C TYR A 487 -23.65 15.80 6.19
N SER A 488 -24.38 14.69 6.34
CA SER A 488 -25.84 14.74 6.43
C SER A 488 -26.26 15.29 7.80
N GLU A 489 -27.41 15.94 7.84
CA GLU A 489 -27.94 16.59 9.05
C GLU A 489 -28.08 15.59 10.20
N GLU A 490 -28.50 14.37 9.90
CA GLU A 490 -28.67 13.28 10.86
C GLU A 490 -27.38 12.86 11.59
N VAL A 491 -26.22 12.99 10.94
CA VAL A 491 -24.95 12.46 11.49
C VAL A 491 -23.99 13.55 11.92
N GLN A 492 -24.23 14.81 11.55
CA GLN A 492 -23.30 15.91 11.78
C GLN A 492 -22.88 16.01 13.25
N ASP A 493 -23.85 16.06 14.17
CA ASP A 493 -23.58 16.13 15.61
C ASP A 493 -22.75 14.95 16.11
N SER A 494 -23.01 13.75 15.58
CA SER A 494 -22.26 12.55 15.94
C SER A 494 -20.79 12.66 15.53
N TYR A 495 -20.48 13.20 14.36
CA TYR A 495 -19.10 13.38 13.89
C TYR A 495 -18.38 14.52 14.62
N GLU A 496 -19.08 15.55 15.07
CA GLU A 496 -18.49 16.65 15.84
C GLU A 496 -18.06 16.19 17.24
N HIS A 497 -18.94 15.47 17.94
CA HIS A 497 -18.74 15.05 19.32
C HIS A 497 -17.95 13.73 19.46
N ASN A 498 -18.08 12.80 18.51
CA ASN A 498 -17.43 11.49 18.60
C ASN A 498 -16.10 11.42 17.84
N ARG A 499 -15.00 11.45 18.60
CA ARG A 499 -13.63 11.35 18.06
C ARG A 499 -13.39 10.07 17.23
N ARG A 500 -14.09 8.97 17.52
CA ARG A 500 -13.91 7.70 16.79
C ARG A 500 -14.48 7.76 15.38
N LEU A 501 -15.53 8.56 15.15
CA LEU A 501 -16.12 8.80 13.84
C LEU A 501 -15.38 9.91 13.10
N ARG A 502 -15.07 11.00 13.81
CA ARG A 502 -14.37 12.16 13.26
C ARG A 502 -13.00 11.84 12.69
N ASN A 503 -12.19 11.07 13.41
CA ASN A 503 -10.79 10.85 13.03
C ASN A 503 -10.66 10.15 11.67
N PRO A 504 -11.35 9.02 11.40
CA PRO A 504 -11.40 8.42 10.06
C PRO A 504 -11.85 9.41 8.98
N ALA A 505 -12.96 10.13 9.19
CA ALA A 505 -13.47 11.07 8.20
C ALA A 505 -12.45 12.17 7.85
N THR A 506 -11.80 12.77 8.85
CA THR A 506 -10.75 13.78 8.59
C THR A 506 -9.54 13.20 7.86
N THR A 507 -9.23 11.92 8.04
CA THR A 507 -8.14 11.26 7.31
C THR A 507 -8.53 11.02 5.86
N SER A 508 -9.74 10.53 5.63
CA SER A 508 -10.26 10.29 4.28
C SER A 508 -10.35 11.56 3.46
N VAL A 509 -10.80 12.67 4.05
CA VAL A 509 -10.83 13.98 3.39
C VAL A 509 -9.42 14.47 3.05
N GLN A 510 -8.44 14.30 3.96
CA GLN A 510 -7.06 14.66 3.66
C GLN A 510 -6.49 13.83 2.50
N GLN A 511 -6.75 12.51 2.50
CA GLN A 511 -6.36 11.64 1.40
C GLN A 511 -7.04 12.09 0.11
N ALA A 512 -8.34 12.42 0.14
CA ALA A 512 -9.05 12.92 -1.04
C ALA A 512 -8.46 14.23 -1.59
N ILE A 513 -8.01 15.15 -0.74
CA ILE A 513 -7.28 16.35 -1.17
C ILE A 513 -5.99 15.98 -1.91
N HIS A 514 -5.22 15.00 -1.41
CA HIS A 514 -4.02 14.52 -2.10
C HIS A 514 -4.36 13.82 -3.42
N GLY A 515 -5.46 13.07 -3.49
CA GLY A 515 -5.94 12.43 -4.73
C GLY A 515 -6.35 13.46 -5.78
N LEU A 516 -7.06 14.52 -5.37
CA LEU A 516 -7.42 15.62 -6.25
C LEU A 516 -6.17 16.35 -6.75
N SER A 517 -5.27 16.74 -5.85
CA SER A 517 -4.00 17.38 -6.19
C SER A 517 -3.19 16.55 -7.18
N TYR A 518 -3.14 15.22 -6.97
CA TYR A 518 -2.50 14.32 -7.91
C TYR A 518 -3.14 14.36 -9.29
N THR A 519 -4.46 14.26 -9.38
CA THR A 519 -5.14 14.25 -10.69
C THR A 519 -5.01 15.58 -11.44
N VAL A 520 -4.98 16.71 -10.72
CA VAL A 520 -4.93 18.06 -11.32
C VAL A 520 -3.50 18.49 -11.64
N TYR A 521 -2.56 18.41 -10.68
CA TYR A 521 -1.20 18.95 -10.78
C TYR A 521 -0.09 17.88 -10.72
N GLY A 522 -0.45 16.61 -10.52
CA GLY A 522 0.49 15.49 -10.49
C GLY A 522 1.24 15.33 -9.16
N LYS A 523 2.23 14.42 -9.16
CA LYS A 523 3.10 14.14 -8.00
C LYS A 523 3.75 15.38 -7.34
N PRO A 524 4.21 16.41 -8.07
CA PRO A 524 4.87 17.57 -7.45
C PRO A 524 3.97 18.32 -6.45
N ASP A 525 2.70 18.52 -6.78
CA ASP A 525 1.77 19.23 -5.88
C ASP A 525 1.39 18.39 -4.65
N VAL A 526 1.32 17.06 -4.80
CA VAL A 526 1.16 16.16 -3.64
C VAL A 526 2.34 16.30 -2.68
N ARG A 527 3.58 16.39 -3.19
CA ARG A 527 4.78 16.63 -2.35
C ARG A 527 4.69 17.97 -1.62
N ARG A 528 4.28 19.03 -2.32
CA ARG A 528 4.07 20.36 -1.74
C ARG A 528 3.04 20.30 -0.61
N LEU A 529 1.87 19.72 -0.86
CA LEU A 529 0.83 19.58 0.16
C LEU A 529 1.31 18.76 1.36
N MET A 530 1.93 17.60 1.14
CA MET A 530 2.38 16.74 2.21
C MET A 530 3.49 17.36 3.07
N PHE A 531 4.45 18.06 2.47
CA PHE A 531 5.67 18.46 3.18
C PHE A 531 5.75 19.95 3.51
N GLU A 532 5.10 20.82 2.74
CA GLU A 532 5.11 22.26 2.97
C GLU A 532 3.83 22.73 3.65
N VAL A 533 2.68 22.20 3.21
CA VAL A 533 1.39 22.62 3.78
C VAL A 533 1.09 21.86 5.08
N PHE A 534 1.03 20.53 5.01
CA PHE A 534 0.64 19.68 6.15
C PHE A 534 1.81 19.26 7.05
N ASP A 535 3.05 19.41 6.58
CA ASP A 535 4.28 19.09 7.31
C ASP A 535 4.25 17.70 7.98
N PHE A 536 4.10 16.66 7.16
CA PHE A 536 4.03 15.26 7.61
C PHE A 536 5.27 14.77 8.37
N GLU A 537 6.39 15.51 8.34
CA GLU A 537 7.63 15.14 9.01
C GLU A 537 7.83 15.79 10.37
N GLN A 538 7.07 16.83 10.73
CA GLN A 538 7.10 17.41 12.08
C GLN A 538 6.53 16.42 13.11
N THR A 539 7.43 15.67 13.72
CA THR A 539 7.15 14.74 14.84
C THR A 539 7.31 15.40 16.21
N GLN A 540 7.79 16.66 16.26
CA GLN A 540 7.85 17.44 17.49
C GLN A 540 6.68 18.45 17.52
N PRO A 541 6.03 18.66 18.68
CA PRO A 541 5.10 19.77 18.82
C PRO A 541 5.85 21.08 18.57
N LYS A 542 5.21 22.03 17.87
CA LYS A 542 5.71 23.41 17.78
C LYS A 542 6.02 23.89 19.20
N ALA A 543 7.17 24.54 19.36
CA ALA A 543 7.47 25.24 20.60
C ALA A 543 6.29 26.17 20.90
N VAL A 544 5.73 26.02 22.10
CA VAL A 544 4.63 26.84 22.62
C VAL A 544 5.11 28.27 22.79
#